data_AF-A0A061DYX6-F1
#
_entry.id   AF-A0A061DYX6-F1
#
_cell.length_a   1.000
_cell.length_b   1.000
_cell.length_c   1.000
_cell.angle_alpha   90.00
_cell.angle_beta   90.00
_cell.angle_gamma   90.00
#
_symmetry.space_group_name_H-M   'P 1'
#
loop_
_entity.id
_entity.type
_entity.pdbx_description
1 polymer ?
#
loop_
_entity_poly.entity_id
_entity_poly.type
_entity_poly.pdbx_seq_one_letter_code
_entity_poly.pdbx_strand_id
1 'polypeptide(L)'
;MSFSLLLWCSKLQRLYTVSQVFYLTQLFYLMRHVETRNHLTKSEKEEEEVIVVHGIEVKGDAYVKFDVYVNVVDETIMTPKFREFAGTFAHIPGGGEMMKRKTDLKLGVSELLEDLEADQDETIWVTLLPRTASCSNVTIGGVRTQHIR
;
A
#
# COMPACT_ATOMS: atom_id res chain seq x y z
N MET A 1 23.06 -47.32 -3.84
CA MET A 1 22.62 -46.22 -2.96
C MET A 1 22.45 -44.97 -3.80
N SER A 2 21.44 -44.15 -3.51
CA SER A 2 21.30 -42.75 -3.97
C SER A 2 20.74 -42.47 -5.38
N PHE A 3 19.43 -42.66 -5.57
CA PHE A 3 18.64 -41.87 -6.52
C PHE A 3 17.51 -41.07 -5.83
N SER A 4 17.04 -41.51 -4.65
CA SER A 4 15.99 -40.81 -3.90
C SER A 4 16.47 -39.51 -3.24
N LEU A 5 17.75 -39.41 -2.84
CA LEU A 5 18.30 -38.20 -2.22
C LEU A 5 18.38 -37.02 -3.18
N LEU A 6 18.71 -37.25 -4.46
CA LEU A 6 18.77 -36.20 -5.48
C LEU A 6 17.36 -35.67 -5.84
N LEU A 7 16.38 -36.57 -5.89
CA LEU A 7 14.98 -36.20 -6.13
C LEU A 7 14.40 -35.43 -4.93
N TRP A 8 14.82 -35.79 -3.72
CA TRP A 8 14.41 -35.10 -2.49
C TRP A 8 15.03 -33.71 -2.41
N CYS A 9 16.31 -33.56 -2.76
CA CYS A 9 17.00 -32.27 -2.81
C CYS A 9 16.36 -31.32 -3.84
N SER A 10 16.01 -31.82 -5.04
CA SER A 10 15.31 -31.03 -6.06
C SER A 10 13.89 -30.62 -5.63
N LYS A 11 13.17 -31.49 -4.91
CA LYS A 11 11.85 -31.14 -4.34
C LYS A 11 11.96 -30.10 -3.23
N LEU A 12 12.94 -30.21 -2.33
CA LEU A 12 13.20 -29.18 -1.32
C LEU A 12 13.56 -27.85 -1.96
N GLN A 13 14.49 -27.83 -2.93
CA GLN A 13 14.89 -26.60 -3.59
C GLN A 13 13.71 -25.94 -4.32
N ARG A 14 12.87 -26.73 -4.99
CA ARG A 14 11.62 -26.24 -5.60
C ARG A 14 10.61 -25.76 -4.57
N LEU A 15 10.48 -26.41 -3.41
CA LEU A 15 9.63 -25.95 -2.32
C LEU A 15 10.16 -24.66 -1.69
N TYR A 16 11.48 -24.50 -1.55
CA TYR A 16 12.11 -23.25 -1.08
C TYR A 16 11.92 -22.12 -2.09
N THR A 17 12.11 -22.36 -3.39
CA THR A 17 11.86 -21.36 -4.43
C THR A 17 10.38 -21.04 -4.55
N VAL A 18 9.47 -22.02 -4.48
CA VAL A 18 8.02 -21.79 -4.51
C VAL A 18 7.57 -21.06 -3.24
N SER A 19 8.10 -21.40 -2.07
CA SER A 19 7.84 -20.69 -0.81
C SER A 19 8.36 -19.25 -0.89
N GLN A 20 9.61 -19.04 -1.31
CA GLN A 20 10.15 -17.69 -1.53
C GLN A 20 9.36 -16.91 -2.58
N VAL A 21 8.95 -17.53 -3.69
CA VAL A 21 8.09 -16.90 -4.69
C VAL A 21 6.70 -16.61 -4.12
N PHE A 22 6.14 -17.47 -3.25
CA PHE A 22 4.84 -17.25 -2.59
C PHE A 22 4.91 -16.10 -1.58
N TYR A 23 5.98 -16.04 -0.76
CA TYR A 23 6.31 -14.90 0.09
C TYR A 23 6.54 -13.63 -0.74
N LEU A 24 7.22 -13.74 -1.88
CA LEU A 24 7.42 -12.63 -2.82
C LEU A 24 6.13 -12.20 -3.53
N THR A 25 5.13 -13.07 -3.68
CA THR A 25 3.80 -12.71 -4.21
C THR A 25 2.86 -12.15 -3.13
N GLN A 26 3.16 -12.38 -1.85
CA GLN A 26 2.54 -11.68 -0.72
C GLN A 26 3.18 -10.29 -0.50
N LEU A 27 4.34 -10.05 -1.11
CA LEU A 27 5.14 -8.82 -1.16
C LEU A 27 4.79 -7.93 -2.38
N PHE A 28 3.54 -7.48 -2.47
CA PHE A 28 3.27 -6.21 -3.15
C PHE A 28 2.75 -5.18 -2.17
N TYR A 29 3.30 -5.19 -0.94
CA TYR A 29 3.29 -4.03 -0.08
C TYR A 29 4.22 -2.99 -0.69
N LEU A 30 3.66 -2.00 -1.37
CA LEU A 30 4.44 -0.84 -1.76
C LEU A 30 4.59 0.02 -0.51
N MET A 31 5.64 -0.25 0.26
CA MET A 31 6.07 0.62 1.33
C MET A 31 6.82 1.81 0.74
N ARG A 32 6.37 3.01 1.05
CA ARG A 32 7.05 4.25 0.67
C ARG A 32 7.35 5.05 1.91
N HIS A 33 8.60 5.46 2.01
CA HIS A 33 9.02 6.54 2.89
C HIS A 33 8.56 7.85 2.26
N VAL A 34 7.81 8.64 3.02
CA VAL A 34 7.25 9.91 2.57
C VAL A 34 7.71 10.98 3.56
N GLU A 35 8.47 11.96 3.06
CA GLU A 35 8.86 13.13 3.84
C GLU A 35 7.62 13.98 4.15
N THR A 36 7.40 14.25 5.43
CA THR A 36 6.48 15.28 5.90
C THR A 36 7.26 16.59 5.95
N ARG A 37 6.64 17.70 5.58
CA ARG A 37 7.31 19.00 5.69
C ARG A 37 7.06 19.57 7.08
N ASN A 38 7.70 18.97 8.08
CA ASN A 38 7.61 19.47 9.45
C ASN A 38 8.55 20.64 9.66
N HIS A 39 8.06 21.84 9.33
CA HIS A 39 8.68 23.04 9.84
C HIS A 39 7.66 24.17 9.87
N LEU A 40 6.74 24.23 10.85
CA LEU A 40 6.03 25.49 11.11
C LEU A 40 5.35 25.60 12.49
N THR A 41 5.28 26.86 12.88
CA THR A 41 4.80 27.43 14.13
C THR A 41 3.30 27.19 14.36
N LYS A 42 2.88 27.28 15.63
CA LYS A 42 1.55 27.12 16.25
C LYS A 42 0.27 27.58 15.48
N SER A 43 0.38 28.26 14.34
CA SER A 43 -0.70 28.78 13.50
C SER A 43 -1.24 27.81 12.44
N GLU A 44 -0.64 26.64 12.25
CA GLU A 44 -1.02 25.67 11.19
C GLU A 44 -1.85 24.47 11.69
N LYS A 45 -2.29 24.48 12.96
CA LYS A 45 -3.21 23.47 13.51
C LYS A 45 -4.62 23.45 12.86
N GLU A 46 -4.88 24.32 11.88
CA GLU A 46 -6.13 24.36 11.13
C GLU A 46 -6.01 23.71 9.74
N GLU A 47 -4.82 23.26 9.31
CA GLU A 47 -4.62 22.61 8.01
C GLU A 47 -4.74 21.08 8.10
N GLU A 48 -5.48 20.46 7.18
CA GLU A 48 -5.61 19.00 7.07
C GLU A 48 -4.40 18.43 6.30
N GLU A 49 -3.66 17.53 6.93
CA GLU A 49 -2.64 16.73 6.28
C GLU A 49 -3.28 15.58 5.48
N VAL A 50 -2.91 15.49 4.21
CA VAL A 50 -3.52 14.57 3.25
C VAL A 50 -2.44 13.73 2.56
N ILE A 51 -2.58 12.41 2.66
CA ILE A 51 -1.82 11.46 1.84
C ILE A 51 -2.47 11.38 0.46
N VAL A 52 -1.66 11.56 -0.58
CA VAL A 52 -2.07 11.46 -1.98
C VAL A 52 -1.33 10.33 -2.69
N VAL A 53 -2.07 9.27 -2.99
CA VAL A 53 -1.62 8.20 -3.90
C VAL A 53 -1.99 8.62 -5.30
N HIS A 54 -0.99 9.00 -6.10
CA HIS A 54 -1.22 9.65 -7.38
C HIS A 54 -0.89 8.77 -8.58
N GLY A 55 -1.52 9.08 -9.71
CA GLY A 55 -1.31 8.38 -10.97
C GLY A 55 -1.72 6.92 -10.89
N ILE A 56 -2.82 6.62 -10.20
CA ILE A 56 -3.42 5.29 -10.16
C ILE A 56 -4.05 5.04 -11.52
N GLU A 57 -3.52 4.09 -12.28
CA GLU A 57 -4.03 3.68 -13.59
C GLU A 57 -4.52 2.23 -13.51
N VAL A 58 -5.79 2.03 -13.86
CA VAL A 58 -6.48 0.74 -13.80
C VAL A 58 -7.22 0.46 -15.11
N LYS A 59 -7.33 -0.81 -15.51
CA LYS A 59 -8.21 -1.22 -16.62
C LYS A 59 -9.68 -1.07 -16.21
N GLY A 60 -10.54 -0.67 -17.15
CA GLY A 60 -11.94 -0.33 -16.89
C GLY A 60 -12.85 -1.51 -16.56
N ASP A 61 -12.43 -2.72 -16.88
CA ASP A 61 -13.10 -3.99 -16.60
C ASP A 61 -12.56 -4.70 -15.34
N ALA A 62 -11.44 -4.21 -14.79
CA ALA A 62 -10.78 -4.84 -13.65
C ALA A 62 -11.35 -4.34 -12.33
N TYR A 63 -11.80 -5.25 -11.47
CA TYR A 63 -12.09 -4.91 -10.07
C TYR A 63 -10.77 -4.79 -9.31
N VAL A 64 -10.47 -3.59 -8.83
CA VAL A 64 -9.22 -3.28 -8.13
C VAL A 64 -9.56 -2.72 -6.76
N LYS A 65 -9.01 -3.33 -5.71
CA LYS A 65 -9.11 -2.82 -4.34
C LYS A 65 -7.76 -2.92 -3.65
N PHE A 66 -7.33 -1.85 -3.00
CA PHE A 66 -6.21 -1.88 -2.07
C PHE A 66 -6.51 -0.99 -0.87
N ASP A 67 -5.98 -1.38 0.28
CA ASP A 67 -6.07 -0.63 1.52
C ASP A 67 -4.78 0.18 1.71
N VAL A 68 -4.85 1.31 2.40
CA VAL A 68 -3.74 2.20 2.71
C VAL A 68 -3.57 2.23 4.22
N TYR A 69 -2.35 2.02 4.68
CA TYR A 69 -1.98 2.09 6.08
C TYR A 69 -0.80 3.04 6.27
N VAL A 70 -0.66 3.56 7.49
CA VAL A 70 0.44 4.44 7.91
C VAL A 70 1.12 3.84 9.13
N ASN A 71 2.46 3.85 9.14
CA ASN A 71 3.30 3.41 10.26
C ASN A 71 2.90 2.04 10.84
N VAL A 72 2.64 1.06 9.97
CA VAL A 72 2.29 -0.32 10.38
C VAL A 72 3.41 -0.91 11.24
N VAL A 73 3.06 -1.36 12.45
CA VAL A 73 3.99 -2.01 13.38
C VAL A 73 4.15 -3.51 13.08
N ASP A 74 3.05 -4.21 12.79
CA ASP A 74 3.04 -5.64 12.47
C ASP A 74 2.39 -5.90 11.10
N GLU A 75 3.24 -6.15 10.10
CA GLU A 75 2.81 -6.44 8.73
C GLU A 75 2.06 -7.79 8.58
N THR A 76 2.06 -8.64 9.60
CA THR A 76 1.35 -9.92 9.58
C THR A 76 -0.14 -9.77 9.93
N ILE A 77 -0.53 -8.66 10.57
CA ILE A 77 -1.88 -8.43 11.08
C ILE A 77 -2.45 -7.09 10.58
N MET A 78 -2.71 -6.98 9.27
CA MET A 78 -3.33 -5.78 8.68
C MET A 78 -4.82 -5.96 8.38
N THR A 79 -5.64 -5.28 9.18
CA THR A 79 -7.10 -5.21 9.00
C THR A 79 -7.60 -3.78 9.20
N PRO A 80 -8.74 -3.38 8.60
CA PRO A 80 -9.30 -2.03 8.78
C PRO A 80 -9.75 -1.69 10.20
N LYS A 81 -9.62 -2.61 11.16
CA LYS A 81 -9.94 -2.37 12.58
C LYS A 81 -8.77 -1.79 13.37
N PHE A 82 -7.57 -1.80 12.78
CA PHE A 82 -6.37 -1.27 13.40
C PHE A 82 -6.23 0.22 13.13
N ARG A 83 -5.53 0.91 14.04
CA ARG A 83 -5.48 2.38 14.08
C ARG A 83 -4.60 2.97 12.97
N GLU A 84 -3.73 2.14 12.41
CA GLU A 84 -2.86 2.42 11.27
C GLU A 84 -3.61 2.49 9.93
N PHE A 85 -4.88 2.08 9.88
CA PHE A 85 -5.68 2.09 8.65
C PHE A 85 -6.11 3.50 8.26
N ALA A 86 -5.61 3.98 7.12
CA ALA A 86 -5.93 5.32 6.60
C ALA A 86 -7.08 5.32 5.59
N GLY A 87 -7.30 4.22 4.85
CA GLY A 87 -8.41 4.15 3.91
C GLY A 87 -8.31 3.05 2.87
N THR A 88 -9.24 3.06 1.92
CA THR A 88 -9.32 2.07 0.85
C THR A 88 -9.53 2.77 -0.49
N PHE A 89 -8.77 2.34 -1.49
CA PHE A 89 -9.12 2.56 -2.88
C PHE A 89 -9.94 1.38 -3.41
N ALA A 90 -11.06 1.68 -4.08
CA ALA A 90 -11.84 0.69 -4.79
C ALA A 90 -12.25 1.22 -6.17
N HIS A 91 -11.89 0.50 -7.21
CA HIS A 91 -12.41 0.68 -8.55
C HIS A 91 -13.40 -0.43 -8.88
N ILE A 92 -14.60 -0.04 -9.27
CA ILE A 92 -15.65 -0.97 -9.70
C ILE A 92 -15.63 -1.05 -11.24
N PRO A 93 -15.61 -2.26 -11.83
CA PRO A 93 -15.70 -2.45 -13.27
C PRO A 93 -16.92 -1.73 -13.85
N GLY A 94 -16.71 -1.05 -14.96
CA GLY A 94 -17.81 -0.40 -15.68
C GLY A 94 -17.41 0.19 -17.03
N GLY A 95 -16.24 -0.20 -17.55
CA GLY A 95 -15.75 0.13 -18.88
C GLY A 95 -15.32 -1.14 -19.62
N GLY A 96 -15.04 -1.01 -20.91
CA GLY A 96 -14.46 -2.11 -21.69
C GLY A 96 -12.99 -2.35 -21.36
N GLU A 97 -12.47 -3.54 -21.72
CA GLU A 97 -11.08 -3.98 -21.46
C GLU A 97 -10.01 -3.01 -21.99
N MET A 98 -10.27 -2.38 -23.14
CA MET A 98 -9.35 -1.41 -23.75
C MET A 98 -9.36 -0.03 -23.06
N MET A 99 -10.36 0.24 -22.20
CA MET A 99 -10.46 1.50 -21.48
C MET A 99 -9.57 1.46 -20.24
N LYS A 100 -8.85 2.55 -20.00
CA LYS A 100 -8.11 2.77 -18.76
C LYS A 100 -8.68 3.96 -18.01
N ARG A 101 -8.72 3.87 -16.68
CA ARG A 101 -9.08 4.99 -15.80
C ARG A 101 -7.85 5.44 -15.04
N LYS A 102 -7.58 6.74 -15.06
CA LYS A 102 -6.52 7.38 -14.28
C LYS A 102 -7.14 8.24 -13.20
N THR A 103 -6.70 8.07 -11.97
CA THR A 103 -7.23 8.79 -10.80
C THR A 103 -6.15 8.96 -9.74
N ASP A 104 -6.42 9.86 -8.79
CA ASP A 104 -5.66 9.99 -7.56
C ASP A 104 -6.58 9.61 -6.38
N LEU A 105 -6.01 9.05 -5.32
CA LEU A 105 -6.66 8.88 -4.01
C LEU A 105 -6.11 9.92 -3.05
N LYS A 106 -6.99 10.61 -2.33
CA LYS A 106 -6.64 11.57 -1.28
C LYS A 106 -7.28 11.11 0.04
N LEU A 107 -6.47 10.97 1.07
CA LEU A 107 -6.90 10.55 2.41
C LEU A 107 -6.45 11.60 3.41
N GLY A 108 -7.39 12.21 4.14
CA GLY A 108 -7.07 13.04 5.30
C GLY A 108 -6.57 12.16 6.43
N VAL A 109 -5.45 12.54 7.04
CA VAL A 109 -4.73 11.71 8.02
C VAL A 109 -4.30 12.49 9.25
N SER A 110 -4.66 13.78 9.42
CA SER A 110 -4.25 14.57 10.59
C SER A 110 -4.59 13.86 11.91
N GLU A 111 -5.87 13.50 12.09
CA GLU A 111 -6.34 12.80 13.30
C GLU A 111 -5.63 11.44 13.47
N LEU A 112 -5.36 10.75 12.37
CA LEU A 112 -4.69 9.45 12.38
C LEU A 112 -3.21 9.58 12.78
N LEU A 113 -2.52 10.63 12.33
CA LEU A 113 -1.13 10.89 12.71
C LEU A 113 -1.01 11.33 14.18
N GLU A 114 -1.95 12.15 14.66
CA GLU A 114 -2.03 12.49 16.09
C GLU A 114 -2.27 11.24 16.94
N ASP A 115 -3.20 10.38 16.54
CA ASP A 115 -3.48 9.11 17.23
C ASP A 115 -2.22 8.23 17.29
N LEU A 116 -1.49 8.13 16.20
CA LEU A 116 -0.25 7.36 16.10
C LEU A 116 0.97 8.05 16.73
N GLU A 117 0.80 9.25 17.31
CA GLU A 117 1.88 10.08 17.87
C GLU A 117 3.00 10.39 16.85
N ALA A 118 2.61 10.51 15.57
CA ALA A 118 3.51 10.70 14.42
C ALA A 118 3.31 12.05 13.72
N ASP A 119 2.48 12.94 14.26
CA ASP A 119 2.22 14.29 13.72
C ASP A 119 3.46 15.19 13.72
N GLN A 120 4.42 14.90 14.60
CA GLN A 120 5.70 15.63 14.68
C GLN A 120 6.85 14.91 13.95
N ASP A 121 6.62 13.72 13.39
CA ASP A 121 7.65 12.96 12.69
C ASP A 121 7.95 13.57 11.32
N GLU A 122 9.23 13.78 11.00
CA GLU A 122 9.69 14.28 9.68
C GLU A 122 9.35 13.34 8.52
N THR A 123 9.04 12.08 8.82
CA THR A 123 8.82 11.06 7.80
C THR A 123 7.87 9.97 8.28
N ILE A 124 7.01 9.50 7.40
CA ILE A 124 6.08 8.39 7.67
C ILE A 124 6.24 7.24 6.68
N TRP A 125 5.83 6.05 7.08
CA TRP A 125 5.76 4.87 6.23
C TRP A 125 4.32 4.68 5.75
N VAL A 126 4.14 4.70 4.44
CA VAL A 126 2.84 4.41 3.81
C VAL A 126 2.88 3.02 3.18
N THR A 127 1.94 2.18 3.56
CA THR A 127 1.80 0.81 3.07
C THR A 127 0.54 0.67 2.23
N LEU A 128 0.72 0.32 0.95
CA LEU A 128 -0.39 -0.04 0.06
C LEU A 128 -0.57 -1.55 0.04
N LEU A 129 -1.70 -2.03 0.57
CA LEU A 129 -2.01 -3.45 0.71
C LEU A 129 -3.04 -3.89 -0.37
N PRO A 130 -2.62 -4.62 -1.41
CA PRO A 130 -3.55 -5.12 -2.42
C PRO A 130 -4.55 -6.12 -1.82
N ARG A 131 -5.83 -5.94 -2.13
CA ARG A 131 -6.94 -6.80 -1.68
C ARG A 131 -7.54 -7.66 -2.78
N THR A 132 -7.16 -7.41 -4.03
CA THR A 132 -7.65 -8.13 -5.21
C THR A 132 -6.48 -8.55 -6.09
N ALA A 133 -6.57 -9.73 -6.73
CA ALA A 133 -5.53 -10.22 -7.63
C ALA A 133 -5.24 -9.27 -8.81
N SER A 134 -6.25 -8.53 -9.27
CA SER A 134 -6.13 -7.53 -10.35
C SER A 134 -5.22 -6.35 -10.01
N CYS A 135 -4.84 -6.17 -8.74
CA CYS A 135 -3.87 -5.15 -8.33
C CYS A 135 -2.51 -5.31 -9.00
N SER A 136 -2.16 -6.53 -9.42
CA SER A 136 -0.94 -6.81 -10.19
C SER A 136 -0.82 -6.02 -11.50
N ASN A 137 -1.94 -5.53 -12.04
CA ASN A 137 -2.00 -4.77 -13.29
C ASN A 137 -2.23 -3.27 -13.08
N VAL A 138 -2.11 -2.78 -11.84
CA VAL A 138 -2.29 -1.37 -11.49
C VAL A 138 -0.95 -0.67 -11.57
N THR A 139 -0.93 0.52 -12.20
CA THR A 139 0.22 1.41 -12.13
C THR A 139 -0.05 2.49 -11.11
N ILE A 140 0.93 2.81 -10.27
CA ILE A 140 0.88 3.89 -9.29
C ILE A 140 2.06 4.81 -9.57
N GLY A 141 1.77 6.09 -9.81
CA GLY A 141 2.79 7.10 -10.08
C GLY A 141 3.64 7.45 -8.86
N GLY A 142 3.06 7.40 -7.66
CA GLY A 142 3.77 7.62 -6.41
C GLY A 142 2.84 7.95 -5.24
N VAL A 143 3.45 8.26 -4.09
CA VAL A 143 2.78 8.68 -2.86
C VAL A 143 3.45 9.95 -2.38
N ARG A 144 2.66 10.95 -1.94
CA ARG A 144 3.14 12.22 -1.38
C ARG A 144 2.17 12.75 -0.34
N THR A 145 2.64 13.60 0.56
CA THR A 145 1.81 14.38 1.50
C THR A 145 1.50 15.76 0.92
N GLN A 146 0.36 16.32 1.31
CA GLN A 146 -0.10 17.68 1.00
C GLN A 146 -0.82 18.25 2.22
N HIS A 147 -0.79 19.57 2.38
CA HIS A 147 -1.58 20.28 3.38
C HIS A 147 -2.71 21.01 2.67
N ILE A 148 -3.94 20.89 3.20
CA ILE A 148 -5.13 21.52 2.63
C ILE A 148 -5.81 22.34 3.73
N ARG A 149 -6.09 23.62 3.43
CA ARG A 149 -6.91 24.51 4.25
C ARG A 149 -8.39 24.35 3.96
#